data_AF-A0A0G1LFX9-F1
#
_entry.id   AF-A0A0G1LFX9-F1
#
_cell.length_a   1.000
_cell.length_b   1.000
_cell.length_c   1.000
_cell.angle_alpha   90.00
_cell.angle_beta   90.00
_cell.angle_gamma   90.00
#
_symmetry.space_group_name_H-M   'P 1'
#
loop_
_entity.id
_entity.type
_entity.pdbx_description
1 polymer ?
#
loop_
_entity_poly.entity_id
_entity_poly.type
_entity_poly.pdbx_seq_one_letter_code
_entity_poly.pdbx_strand_id
1 'polypeptide(L)'
;MDPLREPIKKVTKKINWIPKFGLKRELDWLENMHDWLISKKRYWGLVLPIWECPGCGNFEVVGGKDELREKAVSGWDEFDGNFPHRPWVDGVKIKCSKCGQVMERIPDVGNPWLDAGIVPFSTIASDNKSEPLYWKDKSEWEKWYPADFITESFPGQFKNWFYSLLAMSTVLENSEPFKTVLGFATLLAEDGRPMHKSWGNSIEFNEGADKIGVDVMRWMYARQDPSANLLFGYKVADETRRHFHLKLWNVYNFFVTYANIDGWQPEERFKINEGELTPLDRWILSRLNQAIKQVTDSLEKFDAYLASTEIESFVDDLSLWYVRRSRERVGPGAESEKDKNVFYETLYFVLVNLSKLLAPFTPFMAEVIYKNITKDVSVHLSDWPDLPDRLDEKLLTEMAQIRQIVEKAHAERKEKKIPVRQPLTLYKTTADKTTNDLEIYVKDEINVKDVVWGAKRDELDTKITPELEEEAKARELIRKIQEERRNLGMNLTQKISVSSPWVPTDTKLVQRVKSKTLTASLTTGEFKVAPF
;
A
#
# COMPACT_ATOMS: atom_id res chain seq x y z
N MET A 1 40.20 -8.00 -13.60
CA MET A 1 38.95 -7.22 -13.80
C MET A 1 39.16 -5.90 -14.52
N ASP A 2 40.38 -5.36 -14.60
CA ASP A 2 40.69 -4.07 -15.24
C ASP A 2 40.08 -3.85 -16.65
N PRO A 3 40.13 -4.82 -17.60
CA PRO A 3 39.53 -4.59 -18.93
C PRO A 3 38.00 -4.56 -18.92
N LEU A 4 37.36 -5.13 -17.90
CA LEU A 4 35.90 -5.21 -17.77
C LEU A 4 35.32 -4.08 -16.92
N ARG A 5 36.15 -3.41 -16.09
CA ARG A 5 35.70 -2.37 -15.17
C ARG A 5 34.97 -1.23 -15.89
N GLU A 6 35.56 -0.67 -16.93
CA GLU A 6 34.95 0.44 -17.69
C GLU A 6 33.69 0.04 -18.46
N PRO A 7 33.67 -1.11 -19.19
CA PRO A 7 32.42 -1.65 -19.74
C PRO A 7 31.30 -1.78 -18.70
N ILE A 8 31.59 -2.35 -17.52
CA ILE A 8 30.58 -2.54 -16.47
C ILE A 8 30.06 -1.18 -16.00
N LYS A 9 30.95 -0.22 -15.71
CA LYS A 9 30.54 1.14 -15.33
C LYS A 9 29.64 1.82 -16.39
N LYS A 10 29.89 1.59 -17.69
CA LYS A 10 29.06 2.14 -18.77
C LYS A 10 27.65 1.55 -18.73
N VAL A 11 27.54 0.23 -18.53
CA VAL A 11 26.27 -0.47 -18.38
C VAL A 11 25.52 0.02 -17.13
N THR A 12 26.19 0.09 -15.98
CA THR A 12 25.63 0.55 -14.70
C THR A 12 24.97 1.94 -14.81
N LYS A 13 25.55 2.85 -15.61
CA LYS A 13 25.05 4.22 -15.80
C LYS A 13 23.74 4.30 -16.61
N LYS A 14 23.35 3.25 -17.34
CA LYS A 14 22.08 3.21 -18.09
C LYS A 14 20.87 2.90 -17.21
N ILE A 15 21.13 2.31 -16.05
CA ILE A 15 20.10 1.81 -15.13
C ILE A 15 19.50 2.97 -14.33
N ASN A 16 18.20 2.92 -14.08
CA ASN A 16 17.54 3.79 -13.12
C ASN A 16 17.74 3.28 -11.68
N TRP A 17 18.43 4.07 -10.85
CA TRP A 17 18.75 3.70 -9.46
C TRP A 17 17.86 4.45 -8.48
N ILE A 18 17.13 3.68 -7.66
CA ILE A 18 16.28 4.18 -6.57
C ILE A 18 16.82 3.59 -5.27
N PRO A 19 17.25 4.40 -4.29
CA PRO A 19 17.45 5.84 -4.35
C PRO A 19 18.65 6.23 -5.23
N LYS A 20 18.68 7.49 -5.71
CA LYS A 20 19.70 8.00 -6.66
C LYS A 20 21.15 7.85 -6.20
N PHE A 21 21.40 7.84 -4.89
CA PHE A 21 22.77 7.65 -4.37
C PHE A 21 23.30 6.24 -4.68
N GLY A 22 22.43 5.28 -5.00
CA GLY A 22 22.81 3.90 -5.26
C GLY A 22 23.78 3.76 -6.42
N LEU A 23 23.56 4.50 -7.51
CA LEU A 23 24.47 4.57 -8.65
C LEU A 23 25.88 4.99 -8.22
N LYS A 24 25.98 6.04 -7.40
CA LYS A 24 27.28 6.54 -6.91
C LYS A 24 28.02 5.46 -6.12
N ARG A 25 27.29 4.71 -5.29
CA ARG A 25 27.85 3.64 -4.45
C ARG A 25 28.32 2.45 -5.28
N GLU A 26 27.56 2.05 -6.30
CA GLU A 26 27.96 1.00 -7.23
C GLU A 26 29.23 1.39 -8.01
N LEU A 27 29.28 2.61 -8.55
CA LEU A 27 30.43 3.11 -9.29
C LEU A 27 31.69 3.23 -8.42
N ASP A 28 31.55 3.68 -7.17
CA ASP A 28 32.64 3.75 -6.20
C ASP A 28 33.21 2.35 -5.89
N TRP A 29 32.34 1.36 -5.74
CA TRP A 29 32.77 -0.02 -5.56
C TRP A 29 33.48 -0.57 -6.81
N LEU A 30 32.94 -0.34 -8.00
CA LEU A 30 33.55 -0.74 -9.27
C LEU A 30 34.92 -0.09 -9.51
N GLU A 31 35.12 1.16 -9.07
CA GLU A 31 36.42 1.84 -9.16
C GLU A 31 37.50 1.10 -8.35
N ASN A 32 37.13 0.66 -7.15
CA ASN A 32 38.07 0.12 -6.17
C ASN A 32 38.12 -1.42 -6.13
N MET A 33 37.31 -2.12 -6.93
CA MET A 33 37.28 -3.59 -6.91
C MET A 33 38.58 -4.21 -7.45
N HIS A 34 38.96 -5.33 -6.83
CA HIS A 34 40.03 -6.21 -7.27
C HIS A 34 39.48 -7.38 -8.11
N ASP A 35 40.35 -8.31 -8.47
CA ASP A 35 39.95 -9.51 -9.20
C ASP A 35 38.90 -10.34 -8.45
N TRP A 36 37.89 -10.78 -9.19
CA TRP A 36 36.86 -11.64 -8.65
C TRP A 36 37.40 -13.07 -8.50
N LEU A 37 37.54 -13.52 -7.25
CA LEU A 37 37.91 -14.89 -6.92
C LEU A 37 36.73 -15.83 -7.10
N ILE A 38 36.67 -16.46 -8.28
CA ILE A 38 35.54 -17.29 -8.71
C ILE A 38 35.62 -18.75 -8.29
N SER A 39 36.79 -19.26 -7.88
CA SER A 39 36.94 -20.66 -7.46
C SER A 39 36.75 -20.84 -5.95
N LYS A 40 36.19 -21.99 -5.55
CA LYS A 40 35.95 -22.38 -4.16
C LYS A 40 36.33 -23.84 -3.95
N LYS A 41 37.12 -24.08 -2.90
CA LYS A 41 37.44 -25.43 -2.39
C LYS A 41 36.27 -25.96 -1.54
N ARG A 42 35.20 -26.38 -2.20
CA ARG A 42 33.95 -26.90 -1.63
C ARG A 42 33.43 -28.09 -2.44
N TYR A 43 32.44 -28.79 -1.89
CA TYR A 43 31.82 -29.96 -2.52
C TYR A 43 30.53 -29.60 -3.28
N TRP A 44 29.68 -28.75 -2.68
CA TRP A 44 28.40 -28.36 -3.25
C TRP A 44 28.50 -27.01 -3.98
N GLY A 45 28.13 -27.01 -5.27
CA GLY A 45 28.14 -25.86 -6.18
C GLY A 45 28.21 -26.31 -7.64
N LEU A 46 27.97 -25.37 -8.58
CA LEU A 46 28.26 -25.61 -9.98
C LEU A 46 29.77 -25.79 -10.17
N VAL A 47 30.20 -26.86 -10.85
CA VAL A 47 31.63 -27.14 -11.04
C VAL A 47 32.24 -26.15 -12.04
N LEU A 48 33.51 -25.80 -11.85
CA LEU A 48 34.24 -25.09 -12.90
C LEU A 48 34.62 -26.11 -13.98
N PRO A 49 34.21 -25.91 -15.25
CA PRO A 49 34.41 -26.89 -16.31
C PRO A 49 35.82 -26.75 -16.93
N ILE A 50 36.85 -26.77 -16.08
CA ILE A 50 38.25 -26.55 -16.46
C ILE A 50 39.03 -27.84 -16.23
N TRP A 51 39.62 -28.37 -17.28
CA TRP A 51 40.57 -29.48 -17.23
C TRP A 51 41.98 -28.94 -17.37
N GLU A 52 42.91 -29.44 -16.57
CA GLU A 52 44.32 -29.01 -16.58
C GLU A 52 45.25 -30.18 -16.92
N CYS A 53 46.22 -29.93 -17.81
CA CYS A 53 47.14 -30.95 -18.30
C CYS A 53 48.42 -30.98 -17.46
N PRO A 54 48.73 -32.11 -16.80
CA PRO A 54 49.91 -32.20 -15.94
C PRO A 54 51.23 -32.21 -16.72
N GLY A 55 51.24 -32.59 -18.00
CA GLY A 55 52.48 -32.69 -18.79
C GLY A 55 52.95 -31.39 -19.41
N CYS A 56 52.03 -30.57 -19.94
CA CYS A 56 52.41 -29.35 -20.68
C CYS A 56 51.81 -28.06 -20.13
N GLY A 57 51.01 -28.12 -19.05
CA GLY A 57 50.38 -26.95 -18.42
C GLY A 57 49.26 -26.30 -19.24
N ASN A 58 48.80 -26.94 -20.32
CA ASN A 58 47.62 -26.49 -21.03
C ASN A 58 46.36 -26.69 -20.19
N PHE A 59 45.36 -25.83 -20.34
CA PHE A 59 44.03 -26.05 -19.79
C PHE A 59 42.96 -25.95 -20.89
N GLU A 60 41.83 -26.59 -20.66
CA GLU A 60 40.67 -26.55 -21.56
C GLU A 60 39.40 -26.24 -20.75
N VAL A 61 38.57 -25.36 -21.29
CA VAL A 61 37.26 -25.02 -20.72
C VAL A 61 36.20 -25.70 -21.57
N VAL A 62 35.40 -26.56 -20.97
CA VAL A 62 34.36 -27.34 -21.66
C VAL A 62 33.02 -26.61 -21.58
N GLY A 63 32.43 -26.30 -22.73
CA GLY A 63 31.25 -25.45 -22.85
C GLY A 63 29.90 -26.16 -22.63
N GLY A 64 29.85 -27.49 -22.69
CA GLY A 64 28.60 -28.22 -22.53
C GLY A 64 28.76 -29.74 -22.44
N LYS A 65 27.63 -30.43 -22.19
CA LYS A 65 27.59 -31.89 -22.02
C LYS A 65 28.01 -32.63 -23.30
N ASP A 66 27.61 -32.14 -24.47
CA ASP A 66 27.97 -32.76 -25.76
C ASP A 66 29.47 -32.64 -26.06
N GLU A 67 30.06 -31.46 -25.85
CA GLU A 67 31.52 -31.28 -25.98
C GLU A 67 32.27 -32.17 -24.99
N LEU A 68 31.80 -32.27 -23.75
CA LEU A 68 32.41 -33.15 -22.76
C LEU A 68 32.37 -34.61 -23.21
N ARG A 69 31.26 -35.05 -23.81
CA ARG A 69 31.10 -36.40 -24.35
C ARG A 69 32.12 -36.70 -25.44
N GLU A 70 32.25 -35.80 -26.40
CA GLU A 70 33.17 -35.96 -27.53
C GLU A 70 34.64 -36.01 -27.09
N LYS A 71 34.98 -35.25 -26.05
CA LYS A 71 36.35 -35.17 -25.51
C LYS A 71 36.70 -36.26 -24.49
N ALA A 72 35.70 -36.92 -23.91
CA ALA A 72 35.90 -37.90 -22.85
C ALA A 72 36.66 -39.13 -23.36
N VAL A 73 37.74 -39.50 -22.66
CA VAL A 73 38.49 -40.74 -22.88
C VAL A 73 38.21 -41.80 -21.83
N SER A 74 37.65 -41.41 -20.68
CA SER A 74 37.22 -42.30 -19.60
C SER A 74 36.24 -41.61 -18.66
N GLY A 75 35.42 -42.38 -17.95
CA GLY A 75 34.50 -41.89 -16.90
C GLY A 75 33.15 -41.39 -17.41
N TRP A 76 32.94 -41.34 -18.74
CA TRP A 76 31.67 -40.91 -19.33
C TRP A 76 30.50 -41.79 -18.90
N ASP A 77 30.65 -43.11 -18.96
CA ASP A 77 29.55 -44.04 -18.67
C ASP A 77 29.06 -43.96 -17.21
N GLU A 78 29.95 -43.59 -16.27
CA GLU A 78 29.58 -43.36 -14.87
C GLU A 78 28.95 -41.97 -14.66
N PHE A 79 29.39 -40.97 -15.45
CA PHE A 79 28.83 -39.63 -15.43
C PHE A 79 27.45 -39.55 -16.11
N ASP A 80 27.23 -40.30 -17.18
CA ASP A 80 26.01 -40.18 -17.97
C ASP A 80 24.77 -40.59 -17.15
N GLY A 81 23.70 -39.82 -17.30
CA GLY A 81 22.50 -39.91 -16.44
C GLY A 81 22.62 -39.21 -15.08
N ASN A 82 23.80 -38.72 -14.67
CA ASN A 82 23.97 -37.92 -13.45
C ASN A 82 24.01 -36.41 -13.74
N PHE A 83 23.83 -35.61 -12.68
CA PHE A 83 24.01 -34.16 -12.75
C PHE A 83 25.50 -33.80 -12.88
N PRO A 84 25.86 -32.67 -13.54
CA PRO A 84 27.23 -32.14 -13.66
C PRO A 84 27.76 -31.55 -12.35
N HIS A 85 27.62 -32.30 -11.26
CA HIS A 85 28.13 -31.99 -9.93
C HIS A 85 29.16 -33.03 -9.50
N ARG A 86 29.92 -32.68 -8.47
CA ARG A 86 30.76 -33.65 -7.76
C ARG A 86 29.87 -34.71 -7.09
N PRO A 87 30.30 -35.98 -7.04
CA PRO A 87 31.57 -36.50 -7.53
C PRO A 87 31.58 -36.87 -9.03
N TRP A 88 30.41 -36.98 -9.67
CA TRP A 88 30.27 -37.62 -10.99
C TRP A 88 31.13 -37.00 -12.08
N VAL A 89 31.11 -35.68 -12.22
CA VAL A 89 31.87 -34.96 -13.25
C VAL A 89 33.39 -35.00 -13.02
N ASP A 90 33.84 -35.25 -11.78
CA ASP A 90 35.26 -35.40 -11.46
C ASP A 90 35.85 -36.70 -12.04
N GLY A 91 35.00 -37.70 -12.29
CA GLY A 91 35.40 -38.97 -12.91
C GLY A 91 35.71 -38.87 -14.41
N VAL A 92 35.21 -37.82 -15.09
CA VAL A 92 35.37 -37.65 -16.53
C VAL A 92 36.77 -37.10 -16.85
N LYS A 93 37.55 -37.88 -17.61
CA LYS A 93 38.88 -37.46 -18.10
C LYS A 93 38.84 -37.19 -19.58
N ILE A 94 39.60 -36.20 -20.05
CA ILE A 94 39.68 -35.82 -21.46
C ILE A 94 41.11 -35.93 -21.99
N LYS A 95 41.29 -35.90 -23.32
CA LYS A 95 42.61 -35.86 -23.94
C LYS A 95 43.05 -34.42 -24.19
N CYS A 96 44.27 -34.06 -23.80
CA CYS A 96 44.86 -32.75 -24.08
C CYS A 96 45.01 -32.52 -25.58
N SER A 97 44.39 -31.46 -26.09
CA SER A 97 44.50 -31.01 -27.47
C SER A 97 45.93 -30.68 -27.92
N LYS A 98 46.84 -30.33 -27.00
CA LYS A 98 48.23 -29.97 -27.33
C LYS A 98 49.23 -31.13 -27.32
N CYS A 99 49.24 -31.94 -26.27
CA CYS A 99 50.25 -33.00 -26.10
C CYS A 99 49.67 -34.42 -26.08
N GLY A 100 48.35 -34.56 -26.14
CA GLY A 100 47.66 -35.85 -26.17
C GLY A 100 47.62 -36.59 -24.83
N GLN A 101 48.16 -36.04 -23.74
CA GLN A 101 48.06 -36.64 -22.41
C GLN A 101 46.64 -36.55 -21.84
N VAL A 102 46.31 -37.45 -20.92
CA VAL A 102 45.03 -37.44 -20.20
C VAL A 102 45.01 -36.28 -19.20
N MET A 103 43.89 -35.56 -19.15
CA MET A 103 43.64 -34.41 -18.27
C MET A 103 42.50 -34.72 -17.30
N GLU A 104 42.58 -34.13 -16.12
CA GLU A 104 41.52 -34.18 -15.10
C GLU A 104 40.96 -32.78 -14.85
N ARG A 105 39.71 -32.71 -14.40
CA ARG A 105 39.06 -31.45 -14.00
C ARG A 105 39.74 -30.93 -12.75
N ILE A 106 39.89 -29.61 -12.62
CA ILE A 106 40.24 -29.01 -11.33
C ILE A 106 39.16 -29.36 -10.28
N PRO A 107 39.48 -29.57 -8.99
CA PRO A 107 38.47 -29.99 -8.00
C PRO A 107 37.50 -28.88 -7.59
N ASP A 108 37.84 -27.62 -7.87
CA ASP A 108 37.12 -26.43 -7.41
C ASP A 108 35.72 -26.31 -8.01
N VAL A 109 34.79 -25.75 -7.22
CA VAL A 109 33.47 -25.32 -7.66
C VAL A 109 33.43 -23.79 -7.81
N GLY A 110 32.44 -23.29 -8.52
CA GLY A 110 32.19 -21.87 -8.70
C GLY A 110 31.76 -21.17 -7.41
N ASN A 111 32.08 -19.89 -7.32
CA ASN A 111 31.50 -18.98 -6.34
C ASN A 111 29.99 -18.87 -6.59
N PRO A 112 29.11 -18.98 -5.56
CA PRO A 112 27.66 -18.91 -5.75
C PRO A 112 27.15 -17.63 -6.44
N TRP A 113 27.92 -16.54 -6.40
CA TRP A 113 27.59 -15.33 -7.15
C TRP A 113 27.75 -15.48 -8.66
N LEU A 114 28.52 -16.46 -9.16
CA LEU A 114 28.49 -16.82 -10.58
C LEU A 114 27.10 -17.33 -10.97
N ASP A 115 26.57 -18.24 -10.17
CA ASP A 115 25.26 -18.87 -10.37
C ASP A 115 24.16 -17.79 -10.33
N ALA A 116 24.22 -16.89 -9.36
CA ALA A 116 23.26 -15.79 -9.24
C ALA A 116 23.36 -14.77 -10.39
N GLY A 117 24.57 -14.54 -10.91
CA GLY A 117 24.82 -13.58 -12.00
C GLY A 117 24.33 -14.07 -13.37
N ILE A 118 24.24 -15.39 -13.58
CA ILE A 118 23.83 -15.98 -14.86
C ILE A 118 22.31 -16.22 -14.97
N VAL A 119 21.55 -15.97 -13.89
CA VAL A 119 20.08 -16.18 -13.83
C VAL A 119 19.33 -15.64 -15.05
N PRO A 120 19.60 -14.42 -15.57
CA PRO A 120 18.90 -13.90 -16.74
C PRO A 120 19.07 -14.77 -18.01
N PHE A 121 20.14 -15.55 -18.08
CA PHE A 121 20.51 -16.38 -19.23
C PHE A 121 20.18 -17.87 -19.02
N SER A 122 20.06 -18.31 -17.77
CA SER A 122 19.89 -19.73 -17.41
C SER A 122 18.50 -20.13 -16.96
N THR A 123 17.57 -19.18 -16.77
CA THR A 123 16.24 -19.48 -16.19
C THR A 123 15.05 -19.07 -17.05
N ILE A 124 15.22 -18.14 -17.98
CA ILE A 124 14.14 -17.70 -18.87
C ILE A 124 13.88 -18.81 -19.89
N ALA A 125 12.74 -19.50 -19.74
CA ALA A 125 12.28 -20.61 -20.57
C ALA A 125 10.80 -20.41 -20.93
N SER A 126 10.33 -20.99 -22.04
CA SER A 126 8.96 -20.77 -22.54
C SER A 126 7.86 -21.24 -21.58
N ASP A 127 8.16 -22.17 -20.67
CA ASP A 127 7.25 -22.77 -19.70
C ASP A 127 7.82 -22.77 -18.26
N ASN A 128 8.89 -22.00 -18.01
CA ASN A 128 9.66 -21.97 -16.76
C ASN A 128 10.25 -23.33 -16.30
N LYS A 129 10.29 -24.35 -17.15
CA LYS A 129 10.77 -25.70 -16.80
C LYS A 129 11.69 -26.32 -17.86
N SER A 130 11.60 -25.85 -19.09
CA SER A 130 12.36 -26.31 -20.24
C SER A 130 13.72 -25.63 -20.35
N GLU A 131 14.43 -25.89 -21.45
CA GLU A 131 15.75 -25.32 -21.70
C GLU A 131 15.71 -23.79 -21.86
N PRO A 132 16.78 -23.07 -21.43
CA PRO A 132 16.80 -21.62 -21.49
C PRO A 132 16.72 -21.08 -22.93
N LEU A 133 15.88 -20.07 -23.12
CA LEU A 133 15.67 -19.41 -24.41
C LEU A 133 16.94 -18.73 -24.93
N TYR A 134 17.87 -18.35 -24.06
CA TYR A 134 19.12 -17.69 -24.46
C TYR A 134 19.87 -18.43 -25.57
N TRP A 135 19.87 -19.77 -25.53
CA TRP A 135 20.50 -20.62 -26.55
C TRP A 135 19.55 -21.08 -27.65
N LYS A 136 18.26 -21.26 -27.33
CA LYS A 136 17.27 -21.84 -28.24
C LYS A 136 16.59 -20.83 -29.15
N ASP A 137 16.21 -19.70 -28.58
CA ASP A 137 15.50 -18.62 -29.25
C ASP A 137 15.83 -17.29 -28.58
N LYS A 138 16.94 -16.70 -29.02
CA LYS A 138 17.42 -15.42 -28.52
C LYS A 138 16.39 -14.30 -28.72
N SER A 139 15.59 -14.35 -29.78
CA SER A 139 14.59 -13.32 -30.08
C SER A 139 13.41 -13.34 -29.10
N GLU A 140 13.00 -14.52 -28.64
CA GLU A 140 12.00 -14.65 -27.58
C GLU A 140 12.58 -14.26 -26.22
N TRP A 141 13.83 -14.62 -25.94
CA TRP A 141 14.55 -14.21 -24.73
C TRP A 141 14.64 -12.68 -24.58
N GLU A 142 14.92 -11.96 -25.68
CA GLU A 142 14.99 -10.49 -25.73
C GLU A 142 13.66 -9.80 -25.36
N LYS A 143 12.52 -10.51 -25.35
CA LYS A 143 11.25 -9.94 -24.87
C LYS A 143 11.19 -9.83 -23.35
N TRP A 144 11.95 -10.67 -22.66
CA TRP A 144 11.99 -10.75 -21.19
C TRP A 144 13.23 -10.10 -20.59
N TYR A 145 14.28 -9.94 -21.39
CA TYR A 145 15.54 -9.30 -21.00
C TYR A 145 15.72 -7.93 -21.68
N PRO A 146 16.14 -6.88 -20.96
CA PRO A 146 16.46 -6.87 -19.53
C PRO A 146 15.22 -6.77 -18.64
N ALA A 147 15.33 -7.25 -17.40
CA ALA A 147 14.22 -7.18 -16.44
C ALA A 147 13.83 -5.71 -16.17
N ASP A 148 12.54 -5.39 -16.12
CA ASP A 148 12.10 -4.01 -15.91
C ASP A 148 12.44 -3.48 -14.51
N PHE A 149 12.34 -4.33 -13.50
CA PHE A 149 12.47 -3.95 -12.10
C PHE A 149 13.06 -5.08 -11.24
N ILE A 150 14.01 -4.73 -10.37
CA ILE A 150 14.43 -5.57 -9.25
C ILE A 150 14.38 -4.77 -7.94
N THR A 151 14.20 -5.47 -6.82
CA THR A 151 14.26 -4.85 -5.50
C THR A 151 14.97 -5.75 -4.50
N GLU A 152 15.95 -5.19 -3.79
CA GLU A 152 16.73 -5.91 -2.78
C GLU A 152 17.33 -4.98 -1.72
N SER A 153 17.77 -5.55 -0.60
CA SER A 153 18.47 -4.78 0.43
C SER A 153 19.74 -4.13 -0.14
N PHE A 154 19.86 -2.81 -0.08
CA PHE A 154 21.02 -2.06 -0.57
C PHE A 154 22.33 -2.47 0.15
N PRO A 155 22.35 -2.60 1.49
CA PRO A 155 23.53 -3.08 2.20
C PRO A 155 23.98 -4.46 1.71
N GLY A 156 25.19 -4.50 1.13
CA GLY A 156 25.86 -5.74 0.75
C GLY A 156 25.65 -6.19 -0.70
N GLN A 157 24.61 -5.73 -1.40
CA GLN A 157 24.31 -6.24 -2.75
C GLN A 157 25.17 -5.64 -3.86
N PHE A 158 25.66 -4.41 -3.69
CA PHE A 158 26.59 -3.73 -4.60
C PHE A 158 27.93 -4.46 -4.82
N LYS A 159 28.29 -5.41 -3.94
CA LYS A 159 29.50 -6.24 -4.07
C LYS A 159 29.19 -7.70 -4.39
N ASN A 160 27.92 -8.04 -4.47
CA ASN A 160 27.39 -9.40 -4.50
C ASN A 160 26.44 -9.53 -5.69
N TRP A 161 25.12 -9.55 -5.46
CA TRP A 161 24.16 -9.88 -6.51
C TRP A 161 24.12 -8.85 -7.64
N PHE A 162 24.04 -7.55 -7.32
CA PHE A 162 24.01 -6.49 -8.33
C PHE A 162 25.25 -6.54 -9.20
N TYR A 163 26.43 -6.61 -8.56
CA TYR A 163 27.69 -6.76 -9.26
C TYR A 163 27.71 -8.02 -10.14
N SER A 164 27.25 -9.16 -9.63
CA SER A 164 27.28 -10.41 -10.39
C SER A 164 26.43 -10.35 -11.66
N LEU A 165 25.23 -9.76 -11.57
CA LEU A 165 24.35 -9.54 -12.71
C LEU A 165 24.97 -8.56 -13.72
N LEU A 166 25.52 -7.45 -13.22
CA LEU A 166 26.19 -6.43 -14.03
C LEU A 166 27.40 -7.01 -14.78
N ALA A 167 28.25 -7.76 -14.08
CA ALA A 167 29.44 -8.38 -14.64
C ALA A 167 29.09 -9.40 -15.72
N MET A 168 28.18 -10.34 -15.43
CA MET A 168 27.78 -11.38 -16.39
C MET A 168 27.11 -10.77 -17.62
N SER A 169 26.18 -9.84 -17.42
CA SER A 169 25.44 -9.22 -18.53
C SER A 169 26.31 -8.34 -19.41
N THR A 170 27.28 -7.65 -18.80
CA THR A 170 28.27 -6.88 -19.56
C THR A 170 29.14 -7.80 -20.41
N VAL A 171 29.60 -8.93 -19.86
CA VAL A 171 30.48 -9.86 -20.57
C VAL A 171 29.75 -10.61 -21.69
N LEU A 172 28.52 -11.05 -21.44
CA LEU A 172 27.77 -11.90 -22.37
C LEU A 172 27.03 -11.10 -23.44
N GLU A 173 26.45 -9.94 -23.06
CA GLU A 173 25.55 -9.19 -23.94
C GLU A 173 25.86 -7.69 -24.01
N ASN A 174 26.90 -7.21 -23.30
CA ASN A 174 27.25 -5.79 -23.23
C ASN A 174 26.05 -4.87 -22.94
N SER A 175 25.16 -5.33 -22.05
CA SER A 175 23.89 -4.70 -21.73
C SER A 175 23.58 -4.74 -20.23
N GLU A 176 22.68 -3.87 -19.81
CA GLU A 176 22.18 -3.82 -18.44
C GLU A 176 21.30 -5.04 -18.13
N PRO A 177 21.49 -5.72 -16.99
CA PRO A 177 20.64 -6.84 -16.59
C PRO A 177 19.20 -6.43 -16.23
N PHE A 178 19.00 -5.18 -15.83
CA PHE A 178 17.73 -4.63 -15.39
C PHE A 178 17.63 -3.14 -15.69
N LYS A 179 16.42 -2.65 -15.96
CA LYS A 179 16.16 -1.23 -16.29
C LYS A 179 16.08 -0.37 -15.03
N THR A 180 15.45 -0.86 -13.97
CA THR A 180 15.32 -0.17 -12.68
C THR A 180 15.73 -1.07 -11.51
N VAL A 181 16.44 -0.51 -10.54
CA VAL A 181 16.71 -1.15 -9.24
C VAL A 181 16.22 -0.25 -8.11
N LEU A 182 15.37 -0.80 -7.25
CA LEU A 182 15.01 -0.21 -5.96
C LEU A 182 15.76 -0.93 -4.86
N GLY A 183 16.73 -0.26 -4.24
CA GLY A 183 17.40 -0.81 -3.08
C GLY A 183 16.87 -0.22 -1.78
N PHE A 184 16.62 -1.08 -0.78
CA PHE A 184 16.07 -0.68 0.51
C PHE A 184 17.05 -0.89 1.69
N ALA A 185 16.85 -0.17 2.79
CA ALA A 185 17.68 -0.24 3.98
C ALA A 185 17.39 -1.51 4.82
N THR A 186 18.00 -1.63 6.00
CA THR A 186 17.78 -2.82 6.84
C THR A 186 16.49 -2.73 7.65
N LEU A 187 16.02 -3.88 8.10
CA LEU A 187 14.98 -3.98 9.12
C LEU A 187 15.61 -4.08 10.51
N LEU A 188 14.98 -3.45 11.50
CA LEU A 188 15.34 -3.49 12.92
C LEU A 188 14.10 -3.88 13.75
N ALA A 189 14.32 -4.32 14.99
CA ALA A 189 13.24 -4.50 15.95
C ALA A 189 12.59 -3.15 16.30
N GLU A 190 11.38 -3.17 16.87
CA GLU A 190 10.63 -1.97 17.26
C GLU A 190 11.37 -1.04 18.26
N ASP A 191 12.38 -1.56 18.95
CA ASP A 191 13.25 -0.80 19.86
C ASP A 191 14.50 -0.20 19.19
N GLY A 192 14.66 -0.38 17.87
CA GLY A 192 15.78 0.11 17.08
C GLY A 192 17.03 -0.77 17.10
N ARG A 193 17.01 -1.92 17.78
CA ARG A 193 18.15 -2.85 17.78
C ARG A 193 18.05 -3.86 16.62
N PRO A 194 19.17 -4.44 16.17
CA PRO A 194 19.14 -5.59 15.28
C PRO A 194 18.30 -6.73 15.85
N MET A 195 17.59 -7.44 14.98
CA MET A 195 16.81 -8.62 15.37
C MET A 195 17.72 -9.83 15.56
N HIS A 196 17.71 -10.40 16.77
CA HIS A 196 18.46 -11.61 17.10
C HIS A 196 17.60 -12.58 17.92
N LYS A 197 17.63 -13.86 17.53
CA LYS A 197 16.92 -14.94 18.25
C LYS A 197 17.32 -15.01 19.73
N SER A 198 18.61 -14.82 20.02
CA SER A 198 19.15 -14.85 21.38
C SER A 198 18.71 -13.68 22.25
N TRP A 199 18.24 -12.58 21.65
CA TRP A 199 17.72 -11.42 22.39
C TRP A 199 16.19 -11.46 22.56
N GLY A 200 15.54 -12.48 21.98
CA GLY A 200 14.08 -12.62 22.02
C GLY A 200 13.32 -11.52 21.28
N ASN A 201 14.01 -10.72 20.45
CA ASN A 201 13.42 -9.60 19.71
C ASN A 201 13.25 -9.88 18.21
N SER A 202 13.64 -11.07 17.73
CA SER A 202 13.36 -11.51 16.36
C SER A 202 11.93 -12.05 16.26
N ILE A 203 11.22 -11.68 15.20
CA ILE A 203 9.89 -12.22 14.88
C ILE A 203 10.03 -13.11 13.64
N GLU A 204 9.69 -14.38 13.78
CA GLU A 204 9.64 -15.31 12.64
C GLU A 204 8.45 -14.98 11.74
N PHE A 205 8.61 -15.21 10.43
CA PHE A 205 7.62 -14.79 9.44
C PHE A 205 6.21 -15.31 9.73
N ASN A 206 6.07 -16.62 10.00
CA ASN A 206 4.76 -17.23 10.25
C ASN A 206 4.10 -16.67 11.52
N GLU A 207 4.88 -16.42 12.58
CA GLU A 207 4.35 -15.82 13.80
C GLU A 207 3.87 -14.37 13.55
N GLY A 208 4.64 -13.61 12.78
CA GLY A 208 4.25 -12.27 12.34
C GLY A 208 2.97 -12.30 11.51
N ALA A 209 2.90 -13.18 10.50
CA ALA A 209 1.74 -13.33 9.64
C ALA A 209 0.45 -13.65 10.43
N ASP A 210 0.53 -14.55 11.41
CA ASP A 210 -0.60 -14.96 12.24
C ASP A 210 -1.07 -13.86 13.21
N LYS A 211 -0.14 -13.17 13.88
CA LYS A 211 -0.46 -12.20 14.94
C LYS A 211 -0.71 -10.78 14.43
N ILE A 212 0.05 -10.36 13.42
CA ILE A 212 -0.03 -9.01 12.83
C ILE A 212 -1.02 -8.99 11.66
N GLY A 213 -0.99 -10.02 10.81
CA GLY A 213 -1.69 -10.05 9.54
C GLY A 213 -0.81 -9.54 8.39
N VAL A 214 -0.78 -10.32 7.29
CA VAL A 214 0.10 -10.05 6.14
C VAL A 214 -0.17 -8.72 5.45
N ASP A 215 -1.41 -8.25 5.41
CA ASP A 215 -1.75 -6.94 4.82
C ASP A 215 -1.27 -5.76 5.68
N VAL A 216 -1.21 -5.94 7.01
CA VAL A 216 -0.62 -4.93 7.90
C VAL A 216 0.89 -4.89 7.68
N MET A 217 1.54 -6.05 7.62
CA MET A 217 2.97 -6.14 7.31
C MET A 217 3.29 -5.49 5.96
N ARG A 218 2.59 -5.86 4.88
CA ARG A 218 2.77 -5.27 3.55
C ARG A 218 2.62 -3.75 3.57
N TRP A 219 1.59 -3.24 4.25
CA TRP A 219 1.38 -1.81 4.38
C TRP A 219 2.54 -1.11 5.11
N MET A 220 3.09 -1.71 6.18
CA MET A 220 4.27 -1.19 6.87
C MET A 220 5.47 -1.00 5.94
N TYR A 221 5.72 -1.95 5.03
CA TYR A 221 6.80 -1.84 4.04
C TYR A 221 6.49 -0.80 2.96
N ALA A 222 5.25 -0.80 2.44
CA ALA A 222 4.85 0.12 1.39
C ALA A 222 4.91 1.59 1.85
N ARG A 223 4.57 1.87 3.11
CA ARG A 223 4.54 3.22 3.71
C ARG A 223 5.89 3.71 4.25
N GLN A 224 6.97 2.99 3.99
CA GLN A 224 8.29 3.32 4.52
C GLN A 224 9.16 3.94 3.43
N ASP A 225 9.92 4.99 3.79
CA ASP A 225 11.03 5.45 2.95
C ASP A 225 12.07 4.31 2.83
N PRO A 226 12.29 3.76 1.61
CA PRO A 226 13.18 2.62 1.45
C PRO A 226 14.63 2.93 1.82
N SER A 227 15.04 4.21 1.89
CA SER A 227 16.38 4.60 2.31
C SER A 227 16.59 4.58 3.84
N ALA A 228 15.50 4.49 4.61
CA ALA A 228 15.53 4.47 6.07
C ALA A 228 15.23 3.06 6.61
N ASN A 229 15.88 2.71 7.72
CA ASN A 229 15.64 1.42 8.37
C ASN A 229 14.19 1.31 8.86
N LEU A 230 13.53 0.19 8.56
CA LEU A 230 12.19 -0.08 9.04
C LEU A 230 12.25 -0.61 10.49
N LEU A 231 11.46 -0.03 11.39
CA LEU A 231 11.21 -0.59 12.71
C LEU A 231 10.05 -1.57 12.65
N PHE A 232 10.30 -2.83 13.01
CA PHE A 232 9.31 -3.90 12.91
C PHE A 232 9.04 -4.54 14.28
N GLY A 233 7.76 -4.64 14.64
CA GLY A 233 7.33 -5.26 15.88
C GLY A 233 5.82 -5.15 16.09
N TYR A 234 5.29 -5.85 17.10
CA TYR A 234 3.86 -5.95 17.35
C TYR A 234 3.21 -4.61 17.68
N LYS A 235 3.92 -3.73 18.40
CA LYS A 235 3.38 -2.43 18.80
C LYS A 235 3.22 -1.52 17.58
N VAL A 236 4.29 -1.37 16.80
CA VAL A 236 4.31 -0.53 15.59
C VAL A 236 3.28 -1.05 14.58
N ALA A 237 3.14 -2.37 14.46
CA ALA A 237 2.14 -2.99 13.61
C ALA A 237 0.69 -2.70 14.07
N ASP A 238 0.40 -2.74 15.38
CA ASP A 238 -0.94 -2.36 15.89
C ASP A 238 -1.25 -0.87 15.63
N GLU A 239 -0.25 0.00 15.78
CA GLU A 239 -0.38 1.43 15.45
C GLU A 239 -0.71 1.63 13.96
N THR A 240 0.01 0.93 13.06
CA THR A 240 -0.29 0.95 11.62
C THR A 240 -1.70 0.43 11.33
N ARG A 241 -2.10 -0.70 11.93
CA ARG A 241 -3.43 -1.28 11.79
C ARG A 241 -4.54 -0.33 12.22
N ARG A 242 -4.38 0.37 13.35
CA ARG A 242 -5.36 1.35 13.86
C ARG A 242 -5.42 2.58 12.98
N HIS A 243 -4.27 3.02 12.48
CA HIS A 243 -4.18 4.21 11.66
C HIS A 243 -4.91 4.04 10.32
N PHE A 244 -4.74 2.88 9.67
CA PHE A 244 -5.25 2.65 8.31
C PHE A 244 -6.33 1.56 8.24
N HIS A 245 -5.99 0.30 8.49
CA HIS A 245 -6.87 -0.85 8.23
C HIS A 245 -8.19 -0.79 9.00
N LEU A 246 -8.17 -0.46 10.30
CA LEU A 246 -9.41 -0.33 11.08
C LEU A 246 -10.31 0.79 10.56
N LYS A 247 -9.72 1.89 10.11
CA LYS A 247 -10.47 3.04 9.58
C LYS A 247 -11.21 2.66 8.31
N LEU A 248 -10.50 2.04 7.35
CA LEU A 248 -11.09 1.52 6.13
C LEU A 248 -12.17 0.46 6.42
N TRP A 249 -11.87 -0.49 7.30
CA TRP A 249 -12.82 -1.54 7.67
C TRP A 249 -14.09 -0.97 8.31
N ASN A 250 -13.98 0.09 9.10
CA ASN A 250 -15.14 0.78 9.68
C ASN A 250 -16.00 1.47 8.62
N VAL A 251 -15.39 2.08 7.60
CA VAL A 251 -16.13 2.66 6.45
C VAL A 251 -16.89 1.57 5.70
N TYR A 252 -16.21 0.46 5.38
CA TYR A 252 -16.82 -0.68 4.71
C TYR A 252 -17.96 -1.31 5.53
N ASN A 253 -17.75 -1.56 6.83
CA ASN A 253 -18.79 -2.09 7.70
C ASN A 253 -19.97 -1.15 7.82
N PHE A 254 -19.74 0.16 7.91
CA PHE A 254 -20.80 1.16 7.89
C PHE A 254 -21.64 1.01 6.61
N PHE A 255 -21.00 0.99 5.44
CA PHE A 255 -21.70 0.80 4.16
C PHE A 255 -22.55 -0.47 4.14
N VAL A 256 -21.95 -1.63 4.41
CA VAL A 256 -22.64 -2.93 4.35
C VAL A 256 -23.79 -3.00 5.37
N THR A 257 -23.58 -2.50 6.59
CA THR A 257 -24.60 -2.54 7.64
C THR A 257 -25.85 -1.78 7.22
N TYR A 258 -25.68 -0.54 6.75
CA TYR A 258 -26.81 0.32 6.40
C TYR A 258 -27.44 -0.09 5.06
N ALA A 259 -26.64 -0.47 4.06
CA ALA A 259 -27.17 -1.01 2.80
C ALA A 259 -28.05 -2.24 3.03
N ASN A 260 -27.66 -3.15 3.94
CA ASN A 260 -28.48 -4.29 4.30
C ASN A 260 -29.76 -3.91 5.06
N ILE A 261 -29.69 -2.94 5.99
CA ILE A 261 -30.87 -2.44 6.72
C ILE A 261 -31.90 -1.83 5.76
N ASP A 262 -31.43 -1.07 4.78
CA ASP A 262 -32.28 -0.38 3.82
C ASP A 262 -32.63 -1.24 2.59
N GLY A 263 -32.12 -2.48 2.53
CA GLY A 263 -32.35 -3.39 1.41
C GLY A 263 -31.75 -2.90 0.08
N TRP A 264 -30.74 -2.03 0.13
CA TRP A 264 -30.09 -1.48 -1.06
C TRP A 264 -29.18 -2.53 -1.71
N GLN A 265 -29.19 -2.56 -3.05
CA GLN A 265 -28.29 -3.38 -3.87
C GLN A 265 -27.83 -2.55 -5.08
N PRO A 266 -26.59 -2.75 -5.56
CA PRO A 266 -26.12 -2.08 -6.77
C PRO A 266 -26.87 -2.61 -8.00
N GLU A 267 -27.15 -1.73 -8.96
CA GLU A 267 -27.70 -2.14 -10.27
C GLU A 267 -26.64 -2.89 -11.10
N GLU A 268 -27.08 -3.79 -12.00
CA GLU A 268 -26.20 -4.55 -12.90
C GLU A 268 -25.32 -3.66 -13.79
N ARG A 269 -25.80 -2.45 -14.14
CA ARG A 269 -25.06 -1.45 -14.92
C ARG A 269 -24.89 -0.15 -14.14
N PHE A 270 -24.18 -0.25 -13.03
CA PHE A 270 -23.94 0.86 -12.12
C PHE A 270 -23.36 2.09 -12.83
N LYS A 271 -24.06 3.23 -12.74
CA LYS A 271 -23.58 4.55 -13.15
C LYS A 271 -24.02 5.60 -12.15
N ILE A 272 -23.10 6.48 -11.80
CA ILE A 272 -23.43 7.63 -10.94
C ILE A 272 -24.31 8.61 -11.70
N ASN A 273 -25.45 8.98 -11.12
CA ASN A 273 -26.28 10.07 -11.61
C ASN A 273 -25.75 11.43 -11.14
N GLU A 274 -25.02 12.12 -12.01
CA GLU A 274 -24.32 13.38 -11.65
C GLU A 274 -25.27 14.52 -11.26
N GLY A 275 -26.50 14.53 -11.78
CA GLY A 275 -27.47 15.61 -11.54
C GLY A 275 -28.04 15.68 -10.12
N GLU A 276 -27.76 14.67 -9.30
CA GLU A 276 -28.34 14.51 -7.95
C GLU A 276 -27.31 14.54 -6.84
N LEU A 277 -26.03 14.72 -7.21
CA LEU A 277 -24.92 14.73 -6.27
C LEU A 277 -24.94 15.96 -5.38
N THR A 278 -24.82 15.74 -4.07
CA THR A 278 -24.56 16.83 -3.13
C THR A 278 -23.13 17.37 -3.36
N PRO A 279 -22.80 18.59 -2.86
CA PRO A 279 -21.43 19.08 -2.92
C PRO A 279 -20.41 18.14 -2.24
N LEU A 280 -20.80 17.40 -1.18
CA LEU A 280 -19.96 16.37 -0.57
C LEU A 280 -19.73 15.16 -1.46
N ASP A 281 -20.75 14.71 -2.21
CA ASP A 281 -20.62 13.59 -3.15
C ASP A 281 -19.68 13.96 -4.31
N ARG A 282 -19.86 15.16 -4.89
CA ARG A 282 -18.95 15.69 -5.91
C ARG A 282 -17.52 15.80 -5.39
N TRP A 283 -17.36 16.27 -4.15
CA TRP A 283 -16.05 16.42 -3.53
C TRP A 283 -15.34 15.07 -3.33
N ILE A 284 -16.00 14.06 -2.78
CA ILE A 284 -15.35 12.76 -2.54
C ILE A 284 -15.00 12.05 -3.85
N LEU A 285 -15.84 12.20 -4.89
CA LEU A 285 -15.55 11.66 -6.22
C LEU A 285 -14.38 12.39 -6.90
N SER A 286 -14.29 13.71 -6.74
CA SER A 286 -13.14 14.50 -7.18
C SER A 286 -11.87 14.11 -6.42
N ARG A 287 -11.94 13.92 -5.09
CA ARG A 287 -10.81 13.42 -4.28
C ARG A 287 -10.37 12.01 -4.67
N LEU A 288 -11.31 11.12 -5.00
CA LEU A 288 -10.98 9.80 -5.52
C LEU A 288 -10.21 9.88 -6.84
N ASN A 289 -10.64 10.73 -7.78
CA ASN A 289 -9.91 10.94 -9.05
C ASN A 289 -8.51 11.49 -8.80
N GLN A 290 -8.38 12.48 -7.90
CA GLN A 290 -7.08 13.00 -7.48
C GLN A 290 -6.19 11.89 -6.90
N ALA A 291 -6.71 11.06 -6.01
CA ALA A 291 -5.98 9.96 -5.39
C ALA A 291 -5.56 8.92 -6.44
N ILE A 292 -6.46 8.50 -7.34
CA ILE A 292 -6.13 7.59 -8.45
C ILE A 292 -4.97 8.15 -9.28
N LYS A 293 -5.05 9.42 -9.70
CA LYS A 293 -4.00 10.05 -10.50
C LYS A 293 -2.65 10.09 -9.76
N GLN A 294 -2.64 10.55 -8.53
CA GLN A 294 -1.40 10.66 -7.74
C GLN A 294 -0.80 9.28 -7.42
N VAL A 295 -1.62 8.30 -7.06
CA VAL A 295 -1.17 6.92 -6.83
C VAL A 295 -0.59 6.31 -8.10
N THR A 296 -1.26 6.51 -9.24
CA THR A 296 -0.77 6.05 -10.54
C THR A 296 0.57 6.70 -10.87
N ASP A 297 0.66 8.03 -10.77
CA ASP A 297 1.89 8.80 -11.03
C ASP A 297 3.06 8.41 -10.12
N SER A 298 2.77 7.98 -8.89
CA SER A 298 3.76 7.47 -7.94
C SER A 298 4.20 6.04 -8.28
N LEU A 299 3.26 5.15 -8.59
CA LEU A 299 3.56 3.75 -8.92
C LEU A 299 4.30 3.59 -10.25
N GLU A 300 3.99 4.42 -11.26
CA GLU A 300 4.74 4.52 -12.52
C GLU A 300 6.21 4.93 -12.30
N LYS A 301 6.52 5.50 -11.13
CA LYS A 301 7.88 5.88 -10.69
C LYS A 301 8.45 4.95 -9.63
N PHE A 302 7.79 3.82 -9.36
CA PHE A 302 8.16 2.85 -8.31
C PHE A 302 8.16 3.45 -6.88
N ASP A 303 7.36 4.49 -6.63
CA ASP A 303 7.25 5.16 -5.33
C ASP A 303 6.02 4.69 -4.55
N ALA A 304 6.14 3.49 -3.96
CA ALA A 304 5.09 2.93 -3.10
C ALA A 304 4.84 3.76 -1.83
N TYR A 305 5.83 4.53 -1.38
CA TYR A 305 5.74 5.37 -0.18
C TYR A 305 4.78 6.54 -0.39
N LEU A 306 4.96 7.31 -1.46
CA LEU A 306 4.05 8.40 -1.78
C LEU A 306 2.65 7.89 -2.15
N ALA A 307 2.58 6.78 -2.90
CA ALA A 307 1.32 6.17 -3.27
C ALA A 307 0.50 5.74 -2.02
N SER A 308 1.11 5.01 -1.09
CA SER A 308 0.44 4.59 0.15
C SER A 308 0.05 5.78 1.03
N THR A 309 0.89 6.83 1.11
CA THR A 309 0.57 8.06 1.84
C THR A 309 -0.66 8.77 1.29
N GLU A 310 -0.80 8.89 -0.03
CA GLU A 310 -2.02 9.49 -0.61
C GLU A 310 -3.26 8.62 -0.37
N ILE A 311 -3.11 7.29 -0.39
CA ILE A 311 -4.22 6.39 -0.04
C ILE A 311 -4.64 6.57 1.43
N GLU A 312 -3.70 6.72 2.38
CA GLU A 312 -4.04 7.03 3.78
C GLU A 312 -4.80 8.35 3.89
N SER A 313 -4.30 9.40 3.24
CA SER A 313 -4.92 10.73 3.14
C SER A 313 -6.35 10.66 2.58
N PHE A 314 -6.57 9.89 1.51
CA PHE A 314 -7.90 9.70 0.94
C PHE A 314 -8.84 8.94 1.88
N VAL A 315 -8.38 7.87 2.53
CA VAL A 315 -9.19 7.10 3.49
C VAL A 315 -9.56 7.95 4.70
N ASP A 316 -8.69 8.86 5.12
CA ASP A 316 -8.98 9.85 6.17
C ASP A 316 -10.11 10.79 5.75
N ASP A 317 -10.04 11.33 4.53
CA ASP A 317 -11.09 12.19 3.98
C ASP A 317 -12.43 11.46 3.84
N LEU A 318 -12.38 10.21 3.37
CA LEU A 318 -13.53 9.33 3.24
C LEU A 318 -14.19 9.06 4.60
N SER A 319 -13.40 8.67 5.60
CA SER A 319 -13.92 8.29 6.92
C SER A 319 -14.32 9.49 7.77
N LEU A 320 -13.41 10.46 7.93
CA LEU A 320 -13.54 11.56 8.89
C LEU A 320 -14.39 12.71 8.35
N TRP A 321 -14.54 12.84 7.04
CA TRP A 321 -15.34 13.90 6.44
C TRP A 321 -16.55 13.34 5.73
N TYR A 322 -16.38 12.56 4.66
CA TYR A 322 -17.50 12.17 3.80
C TYR A 322 -18.51 11.29 4.55
N VAL A 323 -18.07 10.15 5.10
CA VAL A 323 -18.94 9.22 5.81
C VAL A 323 -19.48 9.84 7.10
N ARG A 324 -18.62 10.47 7.92
CA ARG A 324 -19.05 11.08 9.19
C ARG A 324 -20.17 12.10 8.99
N ARG A 325 -20.09 12.92 7.94
CA ARG A 325 -21.05 13.99 7.66
C ARG A 325 -22.28 13.51 6.88
N SER A 326 -22.20 12.31 6.31
CA SER A 326 -23.29 11.69 5.55
C SER A 326 -24.08 10.64 6.34
N ARG A 327 -23.75 10.39 7.62
CA ARG A 327 -24.41 9.34 8.43
C ARG A 327 -25.93 9.50 8.55
N GLU A 328 -26.42 10.73 8.48
CA GLU A 328 -27.84 11.04 8.62
C GLU A 328 -28.64 10.77 7.32
N ARG A 329 -27.95 10.53 6.21
CA ARG A 329 -28.56 10.26 4.90
C ARG A 329 -29.06 8.82 4.77
N VAL A 330 -28.69 7.93 5.69
CA VAL A 330 -28.97 6.49 5.63
C VAL A 330 -29.67 5.93 6.86
N GLY A 331 -30.28 4.76 6.70
CA GLY A 331 -30.99 4.06 7.75
C GLY A 331 -32.38 4.62 8.04
N PRO A 332 -33.04 4.15 9.12
CA PRO A 332 -34.45 4.43 9.40
C PRO A 332 -34.79 5.91 9.68
N GLY A 333 -33.77 6.73 9.95
CA GLY A 333 -33.91 8.16 10.19
C GLY A 333 -33.68 9.04 8.96
N ALA A 334 -33.40 8.44 7.79
CA ALA A 334 -33.20 9.18 6.56
C ALA A 334 -34.49 9.87 6.10
N GLU A 335 -34.40 11.16 5.75
CA GLU A 335 -35.57 11.97 5.36
C GLU A 335 -35.91 11.87 3.88
N SER A 336 -34.95 11.47 3.04
CA SER A 336 -35.08 11.43 1.58
C SER A 336 -34.55 10.11 1.04
N GLU A 337 -35.46 9.32 0.45
CA GLU A 337 -35.11 8.06 -0.22
C GLU A 337 -34.13 8.29 -1.38
N LYS A 338 -34.33 9.40 -2.09
CA LYS A 338 -33.51 9.80 -3.24
C LYS A 338 -32.08 10.10 -2.80
N ASP A 339 -31.91 10.95 -1.79
CA ASP A 339 -30.59 11.32 -1.28
C ASP A 339 -29.84 10.14 -0.65
N LYS A 340 -30.60 9.26 0.02
CA LYS A 340 -30.11 7.99 0.55
C LYS A 340 -29.51 7.10 -0.54
N ASN A 341 -30.22 6.94 -1.67
CA ASN A 341 -29.71 6.15 -2.80
C ASN A 341 -28.45 6.78 -3.40
N VAL A 342 -28.42 8.11 -3.59
CA VAL A 342 -27.23 8.82 -4.09
C VAL A 342 -26.01 8.58 -3.20
N PHE A 343 -26.19 8.56 -1.87
CA PHE A 343 -25.11 8.22 -0.94
C PHE A 343 -24.59 6.80 -1.14
N TYR A 344 -25.49 5.81 -1.22
CA TYR A 344 -25.08 4.41 -1.41
C TYR A 344 -24.37 4.20 -2.74
N GLU A 345 -24.87 4.79 -3.82
CA GLU A 345 -24.23 4.76 -5.13
C GLU A 345 -22.82 5.35 -5.06
N THR A 346 -22.68 6.54 -4.48
CA THR A 346 -21.39 7.22 -4.36
C THR A 346 -20.40 6.40 -3.53
N LEU A 347 -20.81 5.91 -2.36
CA LEU A 347 -19.91 5.15 -1.48
C LEU A 347 -19.57 3.77 -2.06
N TYR A 348 -20.50 3.11 -2.73
CA TYR A 348 -20.23 1.88 -3.48
C TYR A 348 -19.15 2.11 -4.55
N PHE A 349 -19.34 3.13 -5.39
CA PHE A 349 -18.37 3.47 -6.43
C PHE A 349 -16.98 3.76 -5.87
N VAL A 350 -16.92 4.51 -4.75
CA VAL A 350 -15.65 4.79 -4.06
C VAL A 350 -15.01 3.51 -3.55
N LEU A 351 -15.74 2.64 -2.86
CA LEU A 351 -15.20 1.40 -2.30
C LEU A 351 -14.72 0.41 -3.37
N VAL A 352 -15.41 0.32 -4.51
CA VAL A 352 -14.99 -0.51 -5.64
C VAL A 352 -13.65 -0.03 -6.18
N ASN A 353 -13.53 1.26 -6.50
CA ASN A 353 -12.29 1.81 -7.07
C ASN A 353 -11.15 1.87 -6.05
N LEU A 354 -11.45 2.14 -4.78
CA LEU A 354 -10.46 2.06 -3.70
C LEU A 354 -9.93 0.63 -3.53
N SER A 355 -10.79 -0.39 -3.65
CA SER A 355 -10.34 -1.79 -3.60
C SER A 355 -9.36 -2.10 -4.72
N LYS A 356 -9.59 -1.59 -5.93
CA LYS A 356 -8.66 -1.73 -7.06
C LYS A 356 -7.32 -1.05 -6.79
N LEU A 357 -7.32 0.18 -6.27
CA LEU A 357 -6.08 0.88 -5.88
C LEU A 357 -5.32 0.13 -4.78
N LEU A 358 -6.04 -0.51 -3.85
CA LEU A 358 -5.46 -1.25 -2.73
C LEU A 358 -4.93 -2.63 -3.10
N ALA A 359 -5.36 -3.21 -4.22
CA ALA A 359 -5.03 -4.58 -4.60
C ALA A 359 -3.52 -4.88 -4.61
N PRO A 360 -2.63 -3.99 -5.12
CA PRO A 360 -1.18 -4.20 -5.05
C PRO A 360 -0.59 -4.12 -3.64
N PHE A 361 -1.26 -3.45 -2.71
CA PHE A 361 -0.75 -3.14 -1.37
C PHE A 361 -1.29 -4.08 -0.29
N THR A 362 -2.61 -4.24 -0.22
CA THR A 362 -3.34 -5.06 0.76
C THR A 362 -4.26 -6.04 0.02
N PRO A 363 -3.69 -7.05 -0.66
CA PRO A 363 -4.42 -7.88 -1.61
C PRO A 363 -5.59 -8.65 -0.98
N PHE A 364 -5.51 -9.02 0.30
CA PHE A 364 -6.57 -9.80 0.95
C PHE A 364 -7.74 -8.92 1.37
N MET A 365 -7.47 -7.78 2.00
CA MET A 365 -8.50 -6.82 2.39
C MET A 365 -9.21 -6.23 1.17
N ALA A 366 -8.46 -5.89 0.12
CA ALA A 366 -9.02 -5.43 -1.15
C ALA A 366 -9.95 -6.49 -1.77
N GLU A 367 -9.51 -7.75 -1.82
CA GLU A 367 -10.31 -8.87 -2.34
C GLU A 367 -11.60 -9.08 -1.54
N VAL A 368 -11.53 -9.07 -0.20
CA VAL A 368 -12.69 -9.27 0.69
C VAL A 368 -13.73 -8.17 0.48
N ILE A 369 -13.31 -6.90 0.45
CA ILE A 369 -14.21 -5.77 0.24
C ILE A 369 -14.83 -5.86 -1.16
N TYR A 370 -14.01 -5.99 -2.19
CA TYR A 370 -14.43 -6.02 -3.58
C TYR A 370 -15.44 -7.13 -3.84
N LYS A 371 -15.09 -8.39 -3.54
CA LYS A 371 -15.97 -9.54 -3.79
C LYS A 371 -17.28 -9.45 -3.02
N ASN A 372 -17.27 -8.92 -1.81
CA ASN A 372 -18.52 -8.80 -1.07
C ASN A 372 -19.48 -7.81 -1.73
N ILE A 373 -18.99 -6.65 -2.18
CA ILE A 373 -19.87 -5.59 -2.69
C ILE A 373 -20.21 -5.75 -4.17
N THR A 374 -19.29 -6.26 -5.01
CA THR A 374 -19.51 -6.39 -6.47
C THR A 374 -20.05 -7.76 -6.88
N LYS A 375 -19.77 -8.80 -6.09
CA LYS A 375 -19.98 -10.23 -6.45
C LYS A 375 -19.17 -10.72 -7.66
N ASP A 376 -18.21 -9.93 -8.14
CA ASP A 376 -17.26 -10.34 -9.16
C ASP A 376 -16.29 -11.41 -8.65
N VAL A 377 -15.53 -12.01 -9.58
CA VAL A 377 -14.60 -13.11 -9.30
C VAL A 377 -13.48 -12.70 -8.34
N SER A 378 -12.78 -11.61 -8.64
CA SER A 378 -11.63 -11.10 -7.88
C SER A 378 -11.25 -9.69 -8.32
N VAL A 379 -10.75 -8.86 -7.39
CA VAL A 379 -10.20 -7.53 -7.72
C VAL A 379 -8.92 -7.64 -8.55
N HIS A 380 -8.17 -8.73 -8.39
CA HIS A 380 -6.88 -8.97 -9.06
C HIS A 380 -7.02 -9.30 -10.54
N LEU A 381 -8.25 -9.50 -11.01
CA LEU A 381 -8.59 -9.68 -12.44
C LEU A 381 -9.22 -8.42 -13.04
N SER A 382 -9.31 -7.34 -12.28
CA SER A 382 -9.93 -6.10 -12.73
C SER A 382 -8.89 -5.13 -13.30
N ASP A 383 -9.32 -4.30 -14.26
CA ASP A 383 -8.48 -3.22 -14.78
C ASP A 383 -8.22 -2.17 -13.71
N TRP A 384 -7.03 -1.54 -13.79
CA TRP A 384 -6.68 -0.36 -13.00
C TRP A 384 -7.75 0.73 -13.17
N PRO A 385 -8.10 1.49 -12.12
CA PRO A 385 -9.12 2.52 -12.22
C PRO A 385 -8.77 3.57 -13.28
N ASP A 386 -9.51 3.58 -14.37
CA ASP A 386 -9.47 4.62 -15.40
C ASP A 386 -10.85 5.29 -15.45
N LEU A 387 -10.95 6.46 -14.83
CA LEU A 387 -12.20 7.20 -14.68
C LEU A 387 -12.19 8.40 -15.63
N PRO A 388 -13.35 8.79 -16.21
CA PRO A 388 -13.48 10.07 -16.89
C PRO A 388 -13.01 11.20 -15.97
N ASP A 389 -12.32 12.19 -16.54
CA ASP A 389 -11.80 13.32 -15.76
C ASP A 389 -12.94 14.08 -15.06
N ARG A 390 -13.14 13.75 -13.78
CA ARG A 390 -14.12 14.33 -12.86
C ARG A 390 -13.41 15.20 -11.82
N LEU A 391 -12.20 15.65 -12.11
CA LEU A 391 -11.41 16.46 -11.20
C LEU A 391 -11.92 17.90 -11.16
N ASP A 392 -12.63 18.24 -10.09
CA ASP A 392 -13.03 19.61 -9.78
C ASP A 392 -11.98 20.25 -8.86
N GLU A 393 -10.90 20.78 -9.44
CA GLU A 393 -9.79 21.40 -8.69
C GLU A 393 -10.24 22.57 -7.79
N LYS A 394 -11.27 23.31 -8.24
CA LYS A 394 -11.83 24.42 -7.49
C LYS A 394 -12.50 23.90 -6.22
N LEU A 395 -13.37 22.90 -6.34
CA LEU A 395 -14.05 22.28 -5.19
C LEU A 395 -13.05 21.65 -4.21
N LEU A 396 -11.99 21.02 -4.72
CA LEU A 396 -10.91 20.47 -3.87
C LEU A 396 -10.22 21.57 -3.05
N THR A 397 -9.91 22.70 -3.69
CA THR A 397 -9.28 23.85 -3.05
C THR A 397 -10.20 24.49 -2.01
N GLU A 398 -11.47 24.72 -2.36
CA GLU A 398 -12.47 25.27 -1.44
C GLU A 398 -12.68 24.36 -0.23
N MET A 399 -12.77 23.04 -0.43
CA MET A 399 -12.90 22.08 0.67
C MET A 399 -11.65 21.97 1.55
N ALA A 400 -10.45 22.14 0.99
CA ALA A 400 -9.23 22.25 1.78
C ALA A 400 -9.25 23.51 2.67
N GLN A 401 -9.63 24.65 2.11
CA GLN A 401 -9.79 25.90 2.88
C GLN A 401 -10.83 25.76 4.00
N ILE A 402 -11.99 25.18 3.72
CA ILE A 402 -13.05 24.96 4.71
C ILE A 402 -12.56 24.14 5.89
N ARG A 403 -11.81 23.06 5.63
CA ARG A 403 -11.25 22.22 6.69
C ARG A 403 -10.25 22.98 7.56
N GLN A 404 -9.38 23.81 6.96
CA GLN A 404 -8.47 24.67 7.71
C GLN A 404 -9.22 25.70 8.59
N ILE A 405 -10.31 26.28 8.07
CA ILE A 405 -11.15 27.23 8.82
C ILE A 405 -11.79 26.54 10.03
N VAL A 406 -12.33 25.34 9.82
CA VAL A 406 -12.90 24.52 10.90
C VAL A 406 -11.86 24.19 11.95
N GLU A 407 -10.66 23.75 11.55
CA GLU A 407 -9.57 23.41 12.47
C GLU A 407 -9.19 24.59 13.37
N LYS A 408 -9.06 25.79 12.78
CA LYS A 408 -8.81 27.03 13.54
C LYS A 408 -9.93 27.33 14.53
N ALA A 409 -11.19 27.24 14.11
CA ALA A 409 -12.33 27.46 14.99
C ALA A 409 -12.42 26.42 16.12
N HIS A 410 -12.08 25.16 15.84
CA HIS A 410 -11.99 24.11 16.85
C HIS A 410 -10.83 24.33 17.83
N ALA A 411 -9.69 24.82 17.35
CA ALA A 411 -8.58 25.21 18.21
C ALA A 411 -9.00 26.33 19.18
N GLU A 412 -9.69 27.35 18.68
CA GLU A 412 -10.21 28.45 19.50
C GLU A 412 -11.27 27.96 20.51
N ARG A 413 -12.18 27.07 20.10
CA ARG A 413 -13.13 26.40 21.01
C ARG A 413 -12.41 25.65 22.13
N LYS A 414 -11.34 24.91 21.80
CA LYS A 414 -10.54 24.14 22.76
C LYS A 414 -9.84 25.07 23.76
N GLU A 415 -9.26 26.15 23.29
CA GLU A 415 -8.61 27.17 24.13
C GLU A 415 -9.63 27.80 25.11
N LYS A 416 -10.80 28.17 24.60
CA LYS A 416 -11.90 28.77 25.38
C LYS A 416 -12.70 27.74 26.20
N LYS A 417 -12.36 26.45 26.10
CA LYS A 417 -13.07 25.31 26.75
C LYS A 417 -14.57 25.25 26.42
N ILE A 418 -14.95 25.69 25.22
CA ILE A 418 -16.34 25.63 24.75
C ILE A 418 -16.53 24.34 23.94
N PRO A 419 -17.35 23.39 24.41
CA PRO A 419 -17.54 22.15 23.69
C PRO A 419 -18.29 22.40 22.37
N VAL A 420 -17.95 21.67 21.31
CA VAL A 420 -18.58 21.83 19.97
C VAL A 420 -20.10 21.68 20.02
N ARG A 421 -20.64 20.85 20.93
CA ARG A 421 -22.09 20.68 21.14
C ARG A 421 -22.83 21.96 21.53
N GLN A 422 -22.13 22.97 22.08
CA GLN A 422 -22.69 24.30 22.33
C GLN A 422 -22.71 25.09 21.02
N PRO A 423 -23.88 25.33 20.41
CA PRO A 423 -23.97 26.20 19.25
C PRO A 423 -23.62 27.63 19.66
N LEU A 424 -22.97 28.35 18.76
CA LEU A 424 -22.59 29.75 18.93
C LEU A 424 -23.26 30.62 17.86
N THR A 425 -23.38 31.91 18.11
CA THR A 425 -24.06 32.82 17.18
C THR A 425 -23.32 32.90 15.86
N LEU A 426 -22.03 33.23 15.89
CA LEU A 426 -21.25 33.38 14.68
C LEU A 426 -19.77 33.08 14.88
N TYR A 427 -19.10 32.76 13.78
CA TYR A 427 -17.65 32.72 13.67
C TYR A 427 -17.19 33.75 12.63
N LYS A 428 -16.20 34.56 12.97
CA LYS A 428 -15.52 35.46 12.05
C LYS A 428 -14.28 34.77 11.53
N THR A 429 -14.06 34.79 10.23
CA THR A 429 -12.88 34.22 9.58
C THR A 429 -12.18 35.28 8.74
N THR A 430 -10.85 35.25 8.74
CA THR A 430 -9.96 36.03 7.87
C THR A 430 -9.99 35.54 6.42
N ALA A 431 -10.50 34.33 6.18
CA ALA A 431 -10.58 33.75 4.84
C ALA A 431 -11.60 34.47 3.95
N ASP A 432 -11.35 34.39 2.64
CA ASP A 432 -12.29 34.83 1.62
C ASP A 432 -13.53 33.94 1.58
N LYS A 433 -14.65 34.52 1.11
CA LYS A 433 -15.94 33.85 1.08
C LYS A 433 -15.93 32.66 0.11
N THR A 434 -16.31 31.48 0.61
CA THR A 434 -16.55 30.28 -0.18
C THR A 434 -17.93 30.30 -0.87
N THR A 435 -18.23 29.31 -1.72
CA THR A 435 -19.56 29.17 -2.32
C THR A 435 -20.63 28.92 -1.25
N ASN A 436 -21.84 29.47 -1.45
CA ASN A 436 -22.91 29.35 -0.45
C ASN A 436 -23.24 27.88 -0.10
N ASP A 437 -23.12 26.98 -1.08
CA ASP A 437 -23.40 25.55 -0.92
C ASP A 437 -22.40 24.83 -0.01
N LEU A 438 -21.20 25.40 0.19
CA LEU A 438 -20.18 24.86 1.09
C LEU A 438 -20.12 25.58 2.45
N GLU A 439 -20.65 26.82 2.55
CA GLU A 439 -20.73 27.56 3.81
C GLU A 439 -21.55 26.79 4.87
N ILE A 440 -22.61 26.09 4.46
CA ILE A 440 -23.40 25.22 5.36
C ILE A 440 -22.51 24.24 6.11
N TYR A 441 -21.48 23.72 5.44
CA TYR A 441 -20.57 22.76 6.04
C TYR A 441 -19.62 23.37 7.07
N VAL A 442 -19.19 24.61 6.86
CA VAL A 442 -18.44 25.38 7.86
C VAL A 442 -19.32 25.61 9.09
N LYS A 443 -20.56 26.06 8.88
CA LYS A 443 -21.52 26.38 9.95
C LYS A 443 -21.85 25.16 10.79
N ASP A 444 -22.14 24.02 10.16
CA ASP A 444 -22.49 22.79 10.86
C ASP A 444 -21.32 22.22 11.65
N GLU A 445 -20.12 22.24 11.07
CA GLU A 445 -18.94 21.65 11.68
C GLU A 445 -18.43 22.47 12.86
N ILE A 446 -18.35 23.80 12.70
CA ILE A 446 -18.02 24.72 13.80
C ILE A 446 -19.19 24.78 14.80
N ASN A 447 -20.40 24.42 14.38
CA ASN A 447 -21.66 24.57 15.09
C ASN A 447 -21.95 26.05 15.43
N VAL A 448 -22.09 26.88 14.41
CA VAL A 448 -22.43 28.31 14.49
C VAL A 448 -23.66 28.65 13.65
N LYS A 449 -24.41 29.69 14.04
CA LYS A 449 -25.56 30.17 13.26
C LYS A 449 -25.17 30.97 12.03
N ASP A 450 -24.00 31.60 12.04
CA ASP A 450 -23.50 32.34 10.89
C ASP A 450 -21.97 32.41 10.78
N VAL A 451 -21.46 32.73 9.59
CA VAL A 451 -20.03 32.94 9.34
C VAL A 451 -19.82 34.31 8.69
N VAL A 452 -18.96 35.13 9.28
CA VAL A 452 -18.56 36.42 8.73
C VAL A 452 -17.19 36.26 8.07
N TRP A 453 -17.16 36.41 6.75
CA TRP A 453 -15.97 36.28 5.92
C TRP A 453 -15.18 37.59 5.83
N GLY A 454 -13.87 37.51 5.54
CA GLY A 454 -13.00 38.68 5.36
C GLY A 454 -12.82 39.54 6.62
N ALA A 455 -12.94 38.95 7.81
CA ALA A 455 -12.75 39.65 9.07
C ALA A 455 -11.26 39.96 9.32
N LYS A 456 -10.98 40.94 10.20
CA LYS A 456 -9.60 41.29 10.57
C LYS A 456 -8.85 40.20 11.34
N ARG A 457 -9.59 39.33 12.05
CA ARG A 457 -9.05 38.19 12.80
C ARG A 457 -10.10 37.08 12.89
N ASP A 458 -9.61 35.86 13.04
CA ASP A 458 -10.44 34.69 13.34
C ASP A 458 -10.98 34.84 14.78
N GLU A 459 -12.30 34.74 14.98
CA GLU A 459 -12.93 34.97 16.30
C GLU A 459 -14.33 34.32 16.42
N LEU A 460 -14.54 33.56 17.49
CA LEU A 460 -15.85 33.05 17.91
C LEU A 460 -16.62 34.05 18.79
N ASP A 461 -17.89 34.25 18.47
CA ASP A 461 -18.83 34.87 19.41
C ASP A 461 -19.18 33.89 20.53
N THR A 462 -18.72 34.19 21.74
CA THR A 462 -18.88 33.34 22.92
C THR A 462 -20.15 33.62 23.72
N LYS A 463 -20.98 34.58 23.30
CA LYS A 463 -22.22 34.90 24.00
C LYS A 463 -23.25 33.79 23.79
N ILE A 464 -23.62 33.11 24.87
CA ILE A 464 -24.64 32.05 24.86
C ILE A 464 -26.00 32.69 25.17
N THR A 465 -26.92 32.67 24.21
CA THR A 465 -28.32 33.08 24.43
C THR A 465 -29.13 31.93 25.01
N PRO A 466 -30.29 32.19 25.65
CA PRO A 466 -31.17 31.13 26.16
C PRO A 466 -31.54 30.08 25.09
N GLU A 467 -31.75 30.50 23.85
CA GLU A 467 -32.08 29.61 22.72
C GLU A 467 -30.89 28.69 22.35
N LEU A 468 -29.66 29.23 22.36
CA LEU A 468 -28.45 28.44 22.11
C LEU A 468 -28.15 27.46 23.26
N GLU A 469 -28.44 27.85 24.50
CA GLU A 469 -28.34 26.96 25.66
C GLU A 469 -29.36 25.81 25.55
N GLU A 470 -30.59 26.11 25.13
CA GLU A 470 -31.64 25.12 24.93
C GLU A 470 -31.26 24.10 23.84
N GLU A 471 -30.73 24.55 22.71
CA GLU A 471 -30.25 23.65 21.65
C GLU A 471 -29.07 22.79 22.14
N ALA A 472 -28.16 23.34 22.93
CA ALA A 472 -27.06 22.58 23.52
C ALA A 472 -27.58 21.44 24.42
N LYS A 473 -28.59 21.72 25.26
CA LYS A 473 -29.25 20.72 26.11
C LYS A 473 -29.95 19.64 25.28
N ALA A 474 -30.59 20.01 24.17
CA ALA A 474 -31.22 19.05 23.25
C ALA A 474 -30.18 18.11 22.60
N ARG A 475 -29.02 18.64 22.14
CA ARG A 475 -27.93 17.82 21.59
C ARG A 475 -27.32 16.89 22.63
N GLU A 476 -27.18 17.36 23.87
CA GLU A 476 -26.70 16.52 24.98
C GLU A 476 -27.71 15.40 25.32
N LEU A 477 -29.01 15.69 25.26
CA LEU A 477 -30.05 14.67 25.42
C LEU A 477 -29.97 13.61 24.32
N ILE A 478 -29.83 14.00 23.06
CA ILE A 478 -29.63 13.05 21.93
C ILE A 478 -28.43 12.17 22.18
N ARG A 479 -27.30 12.75 22.60
CA ARG A 479 -26.06 12.01 22.90
C ARG A 479 -26.28 10.97 24.00
N LYS A 480 -26.92 11.35 25.11
CA LYS A 480 -27.23 10.45 26.23
C LYS A 480 -28.15 9.31 25.81
N ILE A 481 -29.19 9.60 25.02
CA ILE A 481 -30.09 8.56 24.51
C ILE A 481 -29.32 7.57 23.62
N GLN A 482 -28.47 8.05 22.71
CA GLN A 482 -27.69 7.18 21.82
C GLN A 482 -26.61 6.37 22.54
N GLU A 483 -26.05 6.90 23.63
CA GLU A 483 -25.16 6.17 24.52
C GLU A 483 -25.91 5.04 25.25
N GLU A 484 -27.08 5.35 25.81
CA GLU A 484 -27.88 4.37 26.53
C GLU A 484 -28.43 3.26 25.61
N ARG A 485 -28.87 3.61 24.39
CA ARG A 485 -29.24 2.62 23.36
C ARG A 485 -28.13 1.63 23.09
N ARG A 486 -26.87 2.10 23.04
CA ARG A 486 -25.70 1.25 22.83
C ARG A 486 -25.42 0.37 24.05
N ASN A 487 -25.51 0.92 25.26
CA ASN A 487 -25.34 0.16 26.51
C ASN A 487 -26.36 -0.97 26.64
N LEU A 488 -27.60 -0.72 26.22
CA LEU A 488 -28.70 -1.69 26.24
C LEU A 488 -28.67 -2.67 25.04
N GLY A 489 -27.68 -2.57 24.14
CA GLY A 489 -27.56 -3.45 22.98
C GLY A 489 -28.74 -3.36 22.01
N MET A 490 -29.41 -2.21 21.92
CA MET A 490 -30.60 -2.03 21.10
C MET A 490 -30.29 -2.10 19.61
N ASN A 491 -31.22 -2.65 18.83
CA ASN A 491 -31.10 -2.68 17.37
C ASN A 491 -31.20 -1.24 16.80
N LEU A 492 -30.46 -0.96 15.71
CA LEU A 492 -30.47 0.31 14.99
C LEU A 492 -31.86 0.74 14.49
N THR A 493 -32.77 -0.21 14.23
CA THR A 493 -34.14 0.08 13.77
C THR A 493 -35.18 0.16 14.90
N GLN A 494 -34.78 -0.15 16.13
CA GLN A 494 -35.70 -0.27 17.26
C GLN A 494 -36.22 1.10 17.71
N LYS A 495 -37.54 1.26 17.77
CA LYS A 495 -38.19 2.43 18.38
C LYS A 495 -38.09 2.36 19.89
N ILE A 496 -37.96 3.51 20.53
CA ILE A 496 -37.79 3.63 21.98
C ILE A 496 -38.77 4.60 22.62
N SER A 497 -39.03 4.39 23.90
CA SER A 497 -39.61 5.36 24.81
C SER A 497 -38.48 5.98 25.64
N VAL A 498 -38.53 7.30 25.83
CA VAL A 498 -37.55 8.06 26.61
C VAL A 498 -38.26 8.89 27.66
N SER A 499 -37.87 8.69 28.91
CA SER A 499 -38.16 9.60 30.02
C SER A 499 -36.90 10.43 30.30
N SER A 500 -37.03 11.73 30.51
CA SER A 500 -35.90 12.65 30.76
C SER A 500 -36.28 13.73 31.78
N PRO A 501 -35.35 14.15 32.68
CA PRO A 501 -35.63 15.21 33.65
C PRO A 501 -35.94 16.56 32.99
N TRP A 502 -35.53 16.71 31.74
CA TRP A 502 -35.75 17.90 30.93
C TRP A 502 -36.12 17.51 29.51
N VAL A 503 -37.08 18.23 28.93
CA VAL A 503 -37.53 18.11 27.54
C VAL A 503 -37.50 19.52 26.93
N PRO A 504 -37.07 19.68 25.66
CA PRO A 504 -37.09 20.99 25.01
C PRO A 504 -38.48 21.61 24.98
N THR A 505 -38.54 22.94 25.15
CA THR A 505 -39.76 23.72 25.01
C THR A 505 -40.05 24.06 23.55
N ASP A 506 -39.00 24.21 22.72
CA ASP A 506 -39.14 24.34 21.27
C ASP A 506 -39.55 23.00 20.63
N THR A 507 -40.74 23.00 20.01
CA THR A 507 -41.28 21.85 19.26
C THR A 507 -40.32 21.35 18.19
N LYS A 508 -39.54 22.21 17.54
CA LYS A 508 -38.53 21.80 16.54
C LYS A 508 -37.42 20.98 17.18
N LEU A 509 -36.96 21.37 18.37
CA LEU A 509 -35.96 20.61 19.13
C LEU A 509 -36.52 19.27 19.61
N VAL A 510 -37.78 19.21 20.03
CA VAL A 510 -38.46 17.94 20.38
C VAL A 510 -38.48 17.00 19.19
N GLN A 511 -38.88 17.48 18.00
CA GLN A 511 -38.90 16.66 16.79
C GLN A 511 -37.51 16.19 16.39
N ARG A 512 -36.50 17.08 16.49
CA ARG A 512 -35.10 16.72 16.25
C ARG A 512 -34.61 15.63 17.20
N VAL A 513 -34.94 15.71 18.49
CA VAL A 513 -34.58 14.66 19.46
C VAL A 513 -35.25 13.35 19.07
N LYS A 514 -36.54 13.37 18.74
CA LYS A 514 -37.30 12.17 18.34
C LYS A 514 -36.75 11.52 17.08
N SER A 515 -36.53 12.28 16.02
CA SER A 515 -36.03 11.77 14.74
C SER A 515 -34.63 11.19 14.87
N LYS A 516 -33.70 11.94 15.49
CA LYS A 516 -32.30 11.51 15.66
C LYS A 516 -32.09 10.32 16.58
N THR A 517 -33.10 9.90 17.34
CA THR A 517 -32.98 8.80 18.33
C THR A 517 -33.99 7.69 18.14
N LEU A 518 -34.85 7.77 17.11
CA LEU A 518 -36.00 6.89 16.90
C LEU A 518 -36.92 6.81 18.14
N THR A 519 -37.09 7.93 18.82
CA THR A 519 -37.92 8.03 20.02
C THR A 519 -39.39 8.24 19.61
N ALA A 520 -40.24 7.26 19.91
CA ALA A 520 -41.67 7.35 19.68
C ALA A 520 -42.36 8.22 20.74
N SER A 521 -41.97 8.05 22.01
CA SER A 521 -42.49 8.82 23.14
C SER A 521 -41.36 9.47 23.94
N LEU A 522 -41.45 10.79 24.16
CA LEU A 522 -40.52 11.58 24.95
C LEU A 522 -41.31 12.29 26.06
N THR A 523 -41.09 11.90 27.31
CA THR A 523 -41.83 12.41 28.48
C THR A 523 -40.89 12.94 29.56
N THR A 524 -41.41 13.80 30.44
CA THR A 524 -40.68 14.29 31.62
C THR A 524 -40.69 13.24 32.74
N GLY A 525 -39.52 12.99 33.34
CA GLY A 525 -39.36 12.01 34.42
C GLY A 525 -37.90 11.69 34.71
N GLU A 526 -37.61 10.60 35.43
CA GLU A 526 -36.23 10.13 35.62
C GLU A 526 -35.63 9.67 34.27
N PHE A 527 -34.33 9.88 34.04
CA PHE A 527 -33.72 9.51 32.75
C PHE A 527 -33.77 8.00 32.54
N LYS A 528 -34.51 7.56 31.53
CA LYS A 528 -34.66 6.14 31.20
C LYS A 528 -34.93 5.98 29.71
N VAL A 529 -34.24 5.03 29.10
CA VAL A 529 -34.49 4.57 27.73
C VAL A 529 -35.01 3.15 27.79
N ALA A 530 -36.14 2.88 27.12
CA ALA A 530 -36.74 1.56 27.06
C ALA A 530 -37.22 1.25 25.63
N PRO A 531 -37.31 -0.03 25.24
CA PRO A 531 -38.03 -0.44 24.04
C PRO A 531 -39.45 0.18 24.02
N PHE A 532 -39.88 0.67 22.86
CA PHE A 532 -41.25 1.15 22.68
C PHE A 532 -42.23 0.00 22.45
#